data_AF-A0A4R3SUZ7-F1
#
_entry.id   AF-A0A4R3SUZ7-F1
#
_cell.length_a   1.000
_cell.length_b   1.000
_cell.length_c   1.000
_cell.angle_alpha   90.00
_cell.angle_beta   90.00
_cell.angle_gamma   90.00
#
_symmetry.space_group_name_H-M   'P 1'
#
loop_
_entity.id
_entity.type
_entity.pdbx_description
1 polymer ?
#
loop_
_entity_poly.entity_id
_entity_poly.type
_entity_poly.pdbx_seq_one_letter_code
_entity_poly.pdbx_strand_id
1 'polypeptide(L)'
;MFDDYEIRQNLLDAEREESREIWLIAAPRMTRLSIILLRLRVGRGWSTDRICRRLHISRRTFRRHMGIAIRQIALALEQFDNRKG
;
A
#
# COMPACT_ATOMS: atom_id res chain seq x y z
N MET A 1 -10.94 -34.79 -2.12
CA MET A 1 -10.41 -34.08 -0.94
C MET A 1 -9.15 -33.29 -1.34
N PHE A 2 -9.28 -32.44 -2.37
CA PHE A 2 -8.22 -31.54 -2.87
C PHE A 2 -8.74 -30.09 -3.08
N ASP A 3 -10.05 -29.84 -2.93
CA ASP A 3 -10.70 -28.56 -3.26
C ASP A 3 -10.33 -27.39 -2.34
N ASP A 4 -10.14 -27.62 -1.04
CA ASP A 4 -10.00 -26.51 -0.08
C ASP A 4 -8.65 -25.77 -0.20
N TYR A 5 -7.62 -26.46 -0.67
CA TYR A 5 -6.30 -25.86 -0.92
C TYR A 5 -6.29 -25.06 -2.24
N GLU A 6 -6.91 -25.60 -3.28
CA GLU A 6 -6.99 -24.95 -4.60
C GLU A 6 -7.87 -23.70 -4.56
N ILE A 7 -9.00 -23.74 -3.83
CA ILE A 7 -9.86 -22.58 -3.60
C ILE A 7 -9.10 -21.47 -2.84
N ARG A 8 -8.39 -21.82 -1.75
CA ARG A 8 -7.59 -20.85 -0.98
C ARG A 8 -6.51 -20.21 -1.82
N GLN A 9 -5.85 -20.98 -2.68
CA GLN A 9 -4.78 -20.48 -3.52
C GLN A 9 -5.31 -19.54 -4.61
N ASN A 10 -6.43 -19.88 -5.24
CA ASN A 10 -7.10 -19.03 -6.23
C ASN A 10 -7.56 -17.69 -5.61
N LEU A 11 -8.07 -17.72 -4.37
CA LEU A 11 -8.46 -16.51 -3.63
C LEU A 11 -7.24 -15.63 -3.33
N LEU A 12 -6.14 -16.22 -2.86
CA LEU A 12 -4.90 -15.48 -2.58
C LEU A 12 -4.30 -14.84 -3.84
N ASP A 13 -4.35 -15.54 -4.97
CA ASP A 13 -3.85 -15.02 -6.23
C ASP A 13 -4.74 -13.90 -6.78
N ALA A 14 -6.07 -14.02 -6.63
CA ALA A 14 -7.02 -12.95 -6.96
C ALA A 14 -6.77 -11.69 -6.08
N GLU A 15 -6.64 -11.85 -4.77
CA GLU A 15 -6.35 -10.74 -3.83
C GLU A 15 -5.02 -10.05 -4.16
N ARG A 16 -4.00 -10.82 -4.58
CA ARG A 16 -2.70 -10.27 -5.00
C ARG A 16 -2.81 -9.48 -6.28
N GLU A 17 -3.56 -9.96 -7.27
CA GLU A 17 -3.74 -9.25 -8.53
C GLU A 17 -4.53 -7.95 -8.32
N GLU A 18 -5.62 -7.97 -7.52
CA GLU A 18 -6.34 -6.75 -7.17
C GLU A 18 -5.43 -5.74 -6.45
N SER A 19 -4.68 -6.21 -5.46
CA SER A 19 -3.72 -5.37 -4.73
C SER A 19 -2.65 -4.76 -5.66
N ARG A 20 -2.23 -5.52 -6.68
CA ARG A 20 -1.28 -5.07 -7.70
C ARG A 20 -1.90 -4.02 -8.60
N GLU A 21 -3.13 -4.20 -9.05
CA GLU A 21 -3.85 -3.24 -9.88
C GLU A 21 -4.07 -1.92 -9.14
N ILE A 22 -4.53 -1.98 -7.89
CA ILE A 22 -4.65 -0.81 -7.01
C ILE A 22 -3.29 -0.11 -6.87
N TRP A 23 -2.21 -0.88 -6.67
CA TRP A 23 -0.86 -0.31 -6.57
C TRP A 23 -0.42 0.38 -7.86
N LEU A 24 -0.72 -0.19 -9.04
CA LEU A 24 -0.41 0.42 -10.34
C LEU A 24 -1.16 1.73 -10.56
N ILE A 25 -2.36 1.88 -10.00
CA ILE A 25 -3.11 3.14 -10.01
C ILE A 25 -2.51 4.15 -9.01
N ALA A 26 -2.21 3.72 -7.78
CA ALA A 26 -1.83 4.60 -6.69
C ALA A 26 -0.38 5.10 -6.79
N ALA A 27 0.57 4.20 -7.07
CA ALA A 27 2.00 4.46 -6.95
C ALA A 27 2.53 5.61 -7.83
N PRO A 28 2.09 5.78 -9.10
CA PRO A 28 2.52 6.89 -9.94
C PRO A 28 2.17 8.28 -9.38
N ARG A 29 1.17 8.36 -8.50
CA ARG A 29 0.68 9.61 -7.88
C ARG A 29 1.36 9.90 -6.53
N MET A 30 2.23 9.02 -6.06
CA MET A 30 2.95 9.18 -4.80
C MET A 30 4.37 9.69 -5.02
N THR A 31 4.90 10.41 -4.04
CA THR A 31 6.34 10.71 -4.04
C THR A 31 7.14 9.48 -3.67
N ARG A 32 8.42 9.43 -4.10
CA ARG A 32 9.37 8.38 -3.70
C ARG A 32 9.43 8.20 -2.18
N LEU A 33 9.40 9.31 -1.43
CA LEU A 33 9.40 9.26 0.04
C LEU A 33 8.13 8.58 0.57
N SER A 34 6.94 8.92 0.06
CA SER A 34 5.68 8.26 0.45
C SER A 34 5.71 6.74 0.22
N ILE A 35 6.25 6.30 -0.92
CA ILE A 35 6.42 4.87 -1.24
C ILE A 35 7.38 4.20 -0.24
N ILE A 36 8.52 4.82 0.05
CA ILE A 36 9.50 4.29 1.03
C ILE A 36 8.85 4.18 2.41
N LEU A 37 8.12 5.19 2.85
CA LEU A 37 7.46 5.20 4.16
C LEU A 37 6.41 4.09 4.27
N LEU A 38 5.59 3.87 3.24
CA LEU A 38 4.64 2.75 3.19
C LEU A 38 5.35 1.40 3.33
N ARG A 39 6.41 1.17 2.55
CA ARG A 39 7.18 -0.09 2.61
C ARG A 39 7.77 -0.34 4.00
N LEU A 40 8.32 0.69 4.64
CA LEU A 40 8.89 0.55 5.98
C LEU A 40 7.81 0.38 7.05
N ARG A 41 6.70 1.12 6.96
CA ARG A 41 5.66 1.11 7.99
C ARG A 41 4.75 -0.12 7.92
N VAL A 42 4.31 -0.46 6.71
CA VAL A 42 3.36 -1.55 6.44
C VAL A 42 4.12 -2.83 6.10
N GLY A 43 5.02 -2.79 5.11
CA GLY A 43 5.73 -4.00 4.65
C GLY A 43 6.79 -4.53 5.62
N ARG A 44 7.37 -3.67 6.47
CA ARG A 44 8.39 -4.06 7.46
C ARG A 44 7.95 -3.86 8.91
N GLY A 45 6.78 -3.29 9.15
CA GLY A 45 6.26 -3.05 10.50
C GLY A 45 7.04 -2.05 11.36
N TRP A 46 7.88 -1.20 10.78
CA TRP A 46 8.71 -0.28 11.57
C TRP A 46 7.86 0.81 12.25
N SER A 47 8.23 1.15 13.49
CA SER A 47 7.61 2.28 14.20
C SER A 47 7.96 3.62 13.53
N THR A 48 7.07 4.61 13.69
CA THR A 48 7.30 5.97 13.19
C THR A 48 8.62 6.55 13.70
N ASP A 49 8.96 6.34 14.98
CA ASP A 49 10.21 6.84 15.57
C ASP A 49 11.45 6.22 14.94
N ARG A 50 11.43 4.90 14.70
CA ARG A 50 12.53 4.21 14.01
C ARG A 50 12.72 4.76 12.60
N ILE A 51 11.62 4.96 11.86
CA ILE A 51 11.67 5.47 10.48
C ILE A 51 12.19 6.92 10.46
N CYS A 52 11.65 7.79 11.32
CA CYS A 52 12.06 9.20 11.39
C CYS A 52 13.54 9.32 11.72
N ARG A 53 14.05 8.54 12.69
CA ARG A 53 15.49 8.49 13.02
C ARG A 53 16.33 7.97 11.85
N ARG A 54 15.93 6.86 11.23
CA ARG A 54 16.73 6.22 10.16
C ARG A 54 16.83 7.05 8.89
N LEU A 55 15.78 7.81 8.57
CA LEU A 55 15.69 8.63 7.36
C LEU A 55 16.03 10.11 7.62
N HIS A 56 16.36 10.48 8.86
CA HIS A 56 16.62 11.87 9.26
C HIS A 56 15.50 12.84 8.86
N ILE A 57 14.23 12.43 9.05
CA ILE A 57 13.06 13.26 8.78
C ILE A 57 12.28 13.58 10.06
N SER A 58 11.61 14.74 10.06
CA SER A 58 10.71 15.11 11.16
C SER A 58 9.44 14.24 11.17
N ARG A 59 8.82 14.09 12.34
CA ARG A 59 7.49 13.44 12.46
C ARG A 59 6.42 14.17 11.64
N ARG A 60 6.55 15.49 11.43
CA ARG A 60 5.66 16.28 10.56
C ARG A 60 5.79 15.87 9.10
N THR A 61 7.02 15.73 8.60
CA THR A 61 7.31 15.24 7.26
C THR A 61 6.78 13.82 7.06
N PHE A 62 7.03 12.93 8.02
CA PHE A 62 6.48 11.57 8.02
C PHE A 62 4.96 11.58 7.89
N ARG A 63 4.26 12.31 8.76
CA ARG A 63 2.79 12.39 8.74
C ARG A 63 2.25 12.92 7.42
N ARG A 64 2.85 13.99 6.88
CA ARG A 64 2.45 14.57 5.59
C ARG A 64 2.56 13.54 4.46
N HIS A 65 3.70 12.86 4.36
CA HIS A 65 3.94 11.91 3.27
C HIS A 65 3.14 10.61 3.43
N MET A 66 2.93 10.13 4.65
CA MET A 66 2.03 9.01 4.92
C MET A 66 0.58 9.37 4.58
N GLY A 67 0.12 10.57 4.93
CA GLY A 67 -1.23 11.04 4.59
C GLY A 67 -1.45 11.12 3.07
N ILE A 68 -0.47 11.61 2.33
CA ILE A 68 -0.50 11.58 0.85
C ILE A 68 -0.61 10.13 0.35
N ALA A 69 0.20 9.23 0.89
CA ALA A 69 0.22 7.83 0.44
C ALA A 69 -1.13 7.15 0.68
N ILE A 70 -1.70 7.30 1.89
CA ILE A 70 -3.02 6.75 2.24
C ILE A 70 -4.10 7.34 1.34
N ARG A 71 -4.09 8.65 1.09
CA ARG A 71 -5.06 9.30 0.20
C ARG A 71 -4.99 8.75 -1.23
N GLN A 72 -3.79 8.55 -1.78
CA GLN A 72 -3.65 8.01 -3.13
C GLN A 72 -4.09 6.54 -3.22
N ILE A 73 -3.91 5.75 -2.16
CA ILE A 73 -4.46 4.38 -2.10
C ILE A 73 -5.99 4.41 -2.06
N ALA A 74 -6.58 5.28 -1.23
CA ALA A 74 -8.04 5.42 -1.13
C ALA A 74 -8.66 5.81 -2.48
N LEU A 75 -8.09 6.81 -3.17
CA LEU A 75 -8.54 7.21 -4.50
C LEU A 75 -8.34 6.10 -5.55
N ALA A 76 -7.29 5.29 -5.43
CA ALA A 76 -7.05 4.17 -6.32
C ALA A 76 -8.06 3.04 -6.12
N LEU A 77 -8.48 2.78 -4.86
CA LEU A 77 -9.55 1.85 -4.54
C LEU A 77 -10.87 2.31 -5.16
N GLU A 78 -11.26 3.57 -4.95
CA GLU A 78 -12.47 4.14 -5.58
C GLU A 78 -12.41 4.04 -7.11
N GLN A 79 -11.25 4.34 -7.71
CA GLN A 79 -11.07 4.21 -9.16
C GLN A 79 -11.15 2.76 -9.64
N PHE A 80 -10.66 1.81 -8.85
CA PHE A 80 -10.71 0.40 -9.15
C PHE A 80 -12.14 -0.14 -9.11
N ASP A 81 -12.88 0.21 -8.06
CA ASP A 81 -14.28 -0.19 -7.88
C ASP A 81 -15.16 0.36 -9.01
N ASN A 82 -14.96 1.63 -9.41
CA ASN A 82 -15.66 2.26 -10.53
C ASN A 82 -15.34 1.66 -11.91
N ARG A 83 -14.31 0.81 -12.05
CA ARG A 83 -14.01 0.08 -13.29
C ARG A 83 -14.66 -1.30 -13.34
N LYS A 84 -15.04 -1.85 -12.19
CA LYS A 84 -15.65 -3.17 -12.07
C LYS A 84 -17.18 -3.13 -12.11
N GLY A 85 -17.79 -1.98 -11.80
CA GLY A 85 -19.22 -1.70 -12.00
C GLY A 85 -19.51 -1.11 -13.37
#